data_AF-A0A6A5HEV2-F1
#
_entry.id   AF-A0A6A5HEV2-F1
#
_cell.length_a   1.000
_cell.length_b   1.000
_cell.length_c   1.000
_cell.angle_alpha   90.00
_cell.angle_beta   90.00
_cell.angle_gamma   90.00
#
_symmetry.space_group_name_H-M   'P 1'
#
loop_
_entity.id
_entity.type
_entity.pdbx_description
1 polymer ?
#
loop_
_entity_poly.entity_id
_entity_poly.type
_entity_poly.pdbx_seq_one_letter_code
_entity_poly.pdbx_strand_id
1 'polypeptide(L)'
;MLILFLLTTTLAAEVVVKMTPKAVAHVFKKEMSALHKSVLHLKPPPFQATYLGLEVTIDHLQVVDLKMPRLTYETSTSSSQMTFKLIGGSARLLGQYSAVYKTKREGQFEMNLEHFHLSVPVQRNSLTKFAVSSDLCTLEVDESIITMRPVLPEQISEKIRFDLLEQLRLASCTKATSLFAKMNSKLMHFAEATDISQGGHPSHINVELQFQNPTAEDDSAIHVDVSESVINAELSKLYSTANTRFIWNDVPEIKDLLKTCKASECKFFEDGDIVSSFFDRPSVRIHSDDSISLRLPLSTSLTTTGGQELFRIQTEVNLNLEDVVLEQPENGDVSWSAKFRVKDINILQTSSSRNFQKFATTMESWIDGHKGFLENLLNTYIRGSLPVHLRSPLVWTHRLHARPNFSTSSLNFLVHPHFSPPLRVLA
;
A
#
# COMPACT_ATOMS: atom_id res chain seq x y z
N MET A 1 -16.62 5.41 45.12
CA MET A 1 -16.97 4.89 43.79
C MET A 1 -16.11 5.60 42.76
N LEU A 2 -14.97 5.00 42.41
CA LEU A 2 -14.07 5.49 41.36
C LEU A 2 -14.64 4.98 40.03
N ILE A 3 -15.20 5.86 39.19
CA ILE A 3 -15.52 5.51 37.82
C ILE A 3 -14.21 5.59 37.04
N LEU A 4 -13.65 4.41 36.78
CA LEU A 4 -12.55 4.19 35.85
C LEU A 4 -13.04 4.67 34.47
N PHE A 5 -12.58 5.84 34.04
CA PHE A 5 -12.59 6.18 32.62
C PHE A 5 -11.65 5.19 31.94
N LEU A 6 -12.23 4.11 31.40
CA LEU A 6 -11.67 3.38 30.28
C LEU A 6 -11.53 4.39 29.13
N LEU A 7 -10.40 5.09 29.11
CA LEU A 7 -9.83 5.63 27.89
C LEU A 7 -9.70 4.45 26.94
N THR A 8 -10.73 4.26 26.12
CA THR A 8 -10.55 3.61 24.84
C THR A 8 -9.65 4.56 24.06
N THR A 9 -8.34 4.42 24.25
CA THR A 9 -7.37 4.95 23.30
C THR A 9 -7.68 4.23 22.01
N THR A 10 -8.50 4.86 21.16
CA THR A 10 -8.51 4.57 19.75
C THR A 10 -7.08 4.85 19.31
N LEU A 11 -6.27 3.80 19.24
CA LEU A 11 -4.92 3.88 18.71
C LEU A 11 -5.11 4.38 17.28
N ALA A 12 -4.77 5.65 17.04
CA ALA A 12 -4.77 6.22 15.70
C ALA A 12 -3.94 5.30 14.79
N ALA A 13 -4.38 5.10 13.56
CA ALA A 13 -3.63 4.31 12.60
C ALA A 13 -2.25 4.94 12.38
N GLU A 14 -1.21 4.12 12.48
CA GLU A 14 0.19 4.54 12.36
C GLU A 14 0.67 4.44 10.92
N VAL A 15 0.11 3.49 10.17
CA VAL A 15 0.23 3.44 8.72
C VAL A 15 -1.15 3.32 8.10
N VAL A 16 -1.44 4.17 7.12
CA VAL A 16 -2.70 4.14 6.38
C VAL A 16 -2.44 3.83 4.92
N VAL A 17 -2.98 2.71 4.43
CA VAL A 17 -2.86 2.29 3.03
C VAL A 17 -4.17 2.62 2.32
N LYS A 18 -4.18 3.63 1.46
CA LYS A 18 -5.35 4.06 0.68
C LYS A 18 -5.30 3.46 -0.72
N MET A 19 -6.34 2.75 -1.10
CA MET A 19 -6.48 2.19 -2.44
C MET A 19 -7.53 2.95 -3.24
N THR A 20 -7.29 3.13 -4.53
CA THR A 20 -8.25 3.65 -5.52
C THR A 20 -9.01 2.52 -6.24
N PRO A 21 -10.12 2.81 -6.96
CA PRO A 21 -10.87 1.78 -7.66
C PRO A 21 -10.06 0.97 -8.67
N LYS A 22 -9.18 1.57 -9.49
CA LYS A 22 -8.34 0.76 -10.39
C LYS A 22 -7.27 -0.02 -9.63
N ALA A 23 -6.73 0.51 -8.54
CA ALA A 23 -5.77 -0.23 -7.70
C ALA A 23 -6.42 -1.51 -7.13
N VAL A 24 -7.64 -1.40 -6.58
CA VAL A 24 -8.43 -2.55 -6.10
C VAL A 24 -8.70 -3.54 -7.24
N ALA A 25 -9.18 -3.06 -8.39
CA ALA A 25 -9.42 -3.90 -9.55
C ALA A 25 -8.18 -4.68 -9.99
N HIS A 26 -6.99 -4.07 -9.83
CA HIS A 26 -5.73 -4.70 -10.15
C HIS A 26 -5.32 -5.77 -9.14
N VAL A 27 -5.33 -5.44 -7.85
CA VAL A 27 -4.99 -6.38 -6.76
C VAL A 27 -5.83 -7.66 -6.86
N PHE A 28 -7.08 -7.53 -7.31
CA PHE A 28 -8.01 -8.65 -7.45
C PHE A 28 -8.16 -9.22 -8.85
N LYS A 29 -7.27 -8.87 -9.79
CA LYS A 29 -7.35 -9.33 -11.18
C LYS A 29 -7.31 -10.86 -11.30
N LYS A 30 -6.54 -11.54 -10.45
CA LYS A 30 -6.42 -13.01 -10.46
C LYS A 30 -7.72 -13.66 -10.00
N GLU A 31 -8.36 -13.11 -8.99
CA GLU A 31 -9.64 -13.55 -8.43
C GLU A 31 -10.77 -13.33 -9.43
N MET A 32 -10.80 -12.17 -10.07
CA MET A 32 -11.72 -11.87 -11.17
C MET A 32 -11.52 -12.84 -12.34
N SER A 33 -10.28 -13.18 -12.68
CA SER A 33 -9.98 -14.17 -13.72
C SER A 33 -10.39 -15.59 -13.32
N ALA A 34 -10.27 -15.94 -12.05
CA ALA A 34 -10.74 -17.23 -11.53
C ALA A 34 -12.28 -17.30 -11.51
N LEU A 35 -12.96 -16.21 -11.14
CA LEU A 35 -14.40 -16.09 -11.22
C LEU A 35 -14.87 -16.25 -12.66
N HIS A 36 -14.22 -15.58 -13.61
CA HIS A 36 -14.53 -15.72 -15.04
C HIS A 36 -14.55 -17.18 -15.49
N LYS A 37 -13.47 -17.92 -15.19
CA LYS A 37 -13.38 -19.35 -15.50
C LYS A 37 -14.48 -20.14 -14.80
N SER A 38 -14.80 -19.82 -13.54
CA SER A 38 -15.86 -20.51 -12.81
C SER A 38 -17.26 -20.28 -13.40
N VAL A 39 -17.55 -19.09 -13.94
CA VAL A 39 -18.86 -18.77 -14.50
C VAL A 39 -19.03 -19.38 -15.89
N LEU A 40 -17.98 -19.39 -16.72
CA LEU A 40 -18.03 -20.06 -18.04
C LEU A 40 -18.32 -21.57 -17.95
N HIS A 41 -17.92 -22.23 -16.87
CA HIS A 41 -18.20 -23.65 -16.64
C HIS A 41 -19.46 -23.88 -15.80
N LEU A 42 -20.21 -22.82 -15.49
CA LEU A 42 -21.43 -22.92 -14.72
C LEU A 42 -22.52 -23.59 -15.56
N LYS A 43 -23.19 -24.58 -14.96
CA LYS A 43 -24.42 -25.17 -15.47
C LYS A 43 -25.55 -24.72 -14.56
N PRO A 44 -26.28 -23.64 -14.88
CA PRO A 44 -27.41 -23.21 -14.10
C PRO A 44 -28.44 -24.34 -13.93
N PRO A 45 -29.15 -24.40 -12.79
CA PRO A 45 -30.20 -25.37 -12.62
C PRO A 45 -31.33 -25.12 -13.64
N PRO A 46 -32.10 -26.16 -13.98
CA PRO A 46 -33.27 -26.01 -14.83
C PRO A 46 -34.20 -24.89 -14.37
N PHE A 47 -34.73 -24.15 -15.34
CA PHE A 47 -35.74 -23.13 -15.12
C PHE A 47 -37.12 -23.72 -15.41
N GLN A 48 -38.12 -23.38 -14.60
CA GLN A 48 -39.51 -23.81 -14.80
C GLN A 48 -40.45 -22.62 -14.63
N ALA A 49 -41.39 -22.47 -15.55
CA ALA A 49 -42.44 -21.47 -15.47
C ALA A 49 -43.77 -22.05 -15.95
N THR A 50 -44.87 -21.53 -15.38
CA THR A 50 -46.23 -21.87 -15.81
C THR A 50 -46.99 -20.61 -16.17
N TYR A 51 -47.69 -20.63 -17.31
CA TYR A 51 -48.57 -19.54 -17.75
C TYR A 51 -49.83 -20.09 -18.40
N LEU A 52 -51.01 -19.77 -17.84
CA LEU A 52 -52.32 -20.22 -18.35
C LEU A 52 -52.38 -21.74 -18.64
N GLY A 53 -51.71 -22.55 -17.80
CA GLY A 53 -51.62 -24.00 -17.92
C GLY A 53 -50.52 -24.52 -18.86
N LEU A 54 -49.81 -23.65 -19.59
CA LEU A 54 -48.61 -24.01 -20.33
C LEU A 54 -47.43 -24.09 -19.35
N GLU A 55 -46.87 -25.28 -19.18
CA GLU A 55 -45.66 -25.52 -18.40
C GLU A 55 -44.45 -25.44 -19.33
N VAL A 56 -43.50 -24.56 -19.04
CA VAL A 56 -42.25 -24.43 -19.79
C VAL A 56 -41.09 -24.75 -18.88
N THR A 57 -40.27 -25.70 -19.30
CA THR A 57 -39.00 -26.04 -18.68
C THR A 57 -37.87 -25.62 -19.61
N ILE A 58 -36.81 -25.01 -19.08
CA ILE A 58 -35.56 -24.77 -19.80
C ILE A 58 -34.47 -25.56 -19.09
N ASP A 59 -33.97 -26.57 -19.78
CA ASP A 59 -32.94 -27.49 -19.34
C ASP A 59 -31.60 -27.21 -20.05
N HIS A 60 -30.54 -27.84 -19.52
CA HIS A 60 -29.21 -27.79 -20.11
C HIS A 60 -28.67 -26.37 -20.34
N LEU A 61 -29.02 -25.43 -19.45
CA LEU A 61 -28.50 -24.08 -19.51
C LEU A 61 -26.97 -24.07 -19.43
N GLN A 62 -26.34 -23.32 -20.31
CA GLN A 62 -24.89 -23.15 -20.41
C GLN A 62 -24.55 -21.71 -20.74
N VAL A 63 -23.54 -21.16 -20.07
CA VAL A 63 -22.96 -19.87 -20.42
C VAL A 63 -21.92 -20.13 -21.51
N VAL A 64 -22.17 -19.65 -22.73
CA VAL A 64 -21.30 -19.91 -23.89
C VAL A 64 -20.37 -18.74 -24.20
N ASP A 65 -20.78 -17.53 -23.84
CA ASP A 65 -19.95 -16.34 -23.93
C ASP A 65 -20.16 -15.49 -22.69
N LEU A 66 -19.07 -14.91 -22.20
CA LEU A 66 -19.06 -14.06 -21.01
C LEU A 66 -17.96 -13.02 -21.15
N LYS A 67 -18.38 -11.76 -21.30
CA LYS A 67 -17.51 -10.62 -21.08
C LYS A 67 -17.56 -10.27 -19.61
N MET A 68 -16.42 -10.41 -18.93
CA MET A 68 -16.36 -10.09 -17.51
C MET A 68 -16.59 -8.61 -17.24
N PRO A 69 -17.42 -8.27 -16.23
CA PRO A 69 -17.60 -6.90 -15.79
C PRO A 69 -16.33 -6.36 -15.13
N ARG A 70 -16.15 -5.04 -15.18
CA ARG A 70 -15.05 -4.35 -14.50
C ARG A 70 -15.38 -4.14 -13.03
N LEU A 71 -14.44 -4.50 -12.15
CA LEU A 71 -14.52 -4.21 -10.72
C LEU A 71 -14.23 -2.73 -10.45
N THR A 72 -15.08 -2.11 -9.64
CA THR A 72 -14.90 -0.75 -9.08
C THR A 72 -15.62 -0.68 -7.72
N TYR A 73 -15.53 0.45 -7.04
CA TYR A 73 -16.35 0.74 -5.87
C TYR A 73 -16.71 2.22 -5.80
N GLU A 74 -17.69 2.51 -4.96
CA GLU A 74 -18.05 3.87 -4.54
C GLU A 74 -18.12 3.91 -3.02
N THR A 75 -17.59 4.99 -2.43
CA THR A 75 -17.70 5.28 -0.99
C THR A 75 -18.64 6.46 -0.80
N SER A 76 -19.56 6.38 0.16
CA SER A 76 -20.37 7.54 0.53
C SER A 76 -19.54 8.55 1.33
N THR A 77 -20.07 9.74 1.55
CA THR A 77 -19.44 10.80 2.37
C THR A 77 -19.22 10.37 3.83
N SER A 78 -19.94 9.36 4.31
CA SER A 78 -19.61 8.64 5.54
C SER A 78 -18.76 7.42 5.20
N SER A 79 -17.51 7.39 5.67
CA SER A 79 -16.50 6.34 5.36
C SER A 79 -16.89 4.90 5.75
N SER A 80 -18.06 4.70 6.35
CA SER A 80 -18.58 3.41 6.81
C SER A 80 -19.42 2.66 5.77
N GLN A 81 -19.96 3.35 4.75
CA GLN A 81 -20.78 2.71 3.71
C GLN A 81 -20.07 2.75 2.36
N MET A 82 -19.92 1.58 1.77
CA MET A 82 -19.23 1.38 0.50
C MET A 82 -20.06 0.44 -0.36
N THR A 83 -20.04 0.63 -1.67
CA THR A 83 -20.68 -0.28 -2.63
C THR A 83 -19.63 -0.74 -3.62
N PHE A 84 -19.36 -2.05 -3.64
CA PHE A 84 -18.60 -2.63 -4.73
C PHE A 84 -19.50 -2.77 -5.95
N LYS A 85 -18.96 -2.46 -7.13
CA LYS A 85 -19.68 -2.58 -8.39
C LYS A 85 -18.90 -3.42 -9.39
N LEU A 86 -19.61 -4.28 -10.10
CA LEU A 86 -19.16 -4.99 -11.28
C LEU A 86 -19.94 -4.40 -12.47
N ILE A 87 -19.28 -3.68 -13.36
CA ILE A 87 -19.94 -2.83 -14.38
C ILE A 87 -19.61 -3.32 -15.79
N GLY A 88 -20.63 -3.39 -16.66
CA GLY A 88 -20.46 -3.54 -18.11
C GLY A 88 -20.11 -4.96 -18.56
N GLY A 89 -20.59 -5.98 -17.85
CA GLY A 89 -20.48 -7.37 -18.28
C GLY A 89 -21.50 -7.68 -19.39
N SER A 90 -21.25 -8.73 -20.16
CA SER A 90 -22.26 -9.30 -21.07
C SER A 90 -22.17 -10.81 -21.07
N ALA A 91 -23.29 -11.49 -21.29
CA ALA A 91 -23.34 -12.94 -21.24
C ALA A 91 -24.33 -13.50 -22.25
N ARG A 92 -23.99 -14.65 -22.82
CA ARG A 92 -24.87 -15.42 -23.69
C ARG A 92 -25.12 -16.79 -23.10
N LEU A 93 -26.39 -17.11 -22.88
CA LEU A 93 -26.84 -18.38 -22.34
C LEU A 93 -27.56 -19.17 -23.43
N LEU A 94 -27.23 -20.45 -23.55
CA LEU A 94 -27.95 -21.40 -24.41
C LEU A 94 -28.58 -22.49 -23.57
N GLY A 95 -29.70 -23.02 -24.03
CA GLY A 95 -30.38 -24.15 -23.40
C GLY A 95 -31.35 -24.83 -24.35
N GLN A 96 -32.06 -25.82 -23.82
CA GLN A 96 -33.16 -26.50 -24.51
C GLN A 96 -34.44 -26.24 -23.75
N TYR A 97 -35.50 -25.85 -24.44
CA TYR A 97 -36.80 -25.66 -23.78
C TYR A 97 -37.77 -26.78 -24.15
N SER A 98 -38.65 -27.11 -23.22
CA SER A 98 -39.79 -28.02 -23.38
C SER A 98 -41.04 -27.31 -22.89
N ALA A 99 -42.05 -27.17 -23.73
CA ALA A 99 -43.33 -26.57 -23.39
C ALA A 99 -44.46 -27.62 -23.48
N VAL A 100 -45.20 -27.80 -22.38
CA VAL A 100 -46.23 -28.81 -22.21
C VAL A 100 -47.56 -28.13 -21.90
N TYR A 101 -48.56 -28.43 -22.71
CA TYR A 101 -49.96 -28.11 -22.42
C TYR A 101 -50.79 -29.38 -22.67
N LYS A 102 -51.38 -29.49 -23.86
CA LYS A 102 -51.99 -30.73 -24.39
C LYS A 102 -51.04 -31.54 -25.27
N THR A 103 -50.02 -30.88 -25.82
CA THR A 103 -48.96 -31.47 -26.65
C THR A 103 -47.61 -30.99 -26.11
N LYS A 104 -46.56 -31.77 -26.34
CA LYS A 104 -45.17 -31.40 -25.99
C LYS A 104 -44.51 -30.73 -27.19
N ARG A 105 -43.91 -29.57 -26.97
CA ARG A 105 -43.05 -28.87 -27.94
C ARG A 105 -41.66 -28.73 -27.35
N GLU A 106 -40.64 -29.01 -28.15
CA GLU A 106 -39.24 -28.90 -27.74
C GLU A 106 -38.49 -28.00 -28.72
N GLY A 107 -37.46 -27.34 -28.23
CA GLY A 107 -36.66 -26.46 -29.07
C GLY A 107 -35.44 -25.87 -28.38
N GLN A 108 -34.80 -24.93 -29.06
CA GLN A 108 -33.62 -24.24 -28.58
C GLN A 108 -34.00 -22.94 -27.87
N PHE A 109 -33.28 -22.63 -26.81
CA PHE A 109 -33.38 -21.39 -26.05
C PHE A 109 -32.05 -20.65 -26.08
N GLU A 110 -32.10 -19.33 -26.29
CA GLU A 110 -30.97 -18.42 -26.20
C GLU A 110 -31.39 -17.18 -25.41
N MET A 111 -30.53 -16.74 -24.50
CA MET A 111 -30.68 -15.48 -23.78
C MET A 111 -29.39 -14.67 -23.90
N ASN A 112 -29.52 -13.44 -24.35
CA ASN A 112 -28.44 -12.46 -24.41
C ASN A 112 -28.66 -11.42 -23.33
N LEU A 113 -27.63 -11.18 -22.53
CA LEU A 113 -27.56 -10.15 -21.50
C LEU A 113 -26.47 -9.17 -21.91
N GLU A 114 -26.87 -7.93 -22.20
CA GLU A 114 -25.96 -6.86 -22.56
C GLU A 114 -25.86 -5.86 -21.41
N HIS A 115 -24.63 -5.42 -21.13
CA HIS A 115 -24.30 -4.44 -20.09
C HIS A 115 -24.98 -4.73 -18.74
N PHE A 116 -24.69 -5.89 -18.15
CA PHE A 116 -25.14 -6.16 -16.79
C PHE A 116 -24.23 -5.49 -15.74
N HIS A 117 -24.87 -5.00 -14.68
CA HIS A 117 -24.28 -4.27 -13.57
C HIS A 117 -24.67 -4.93 -12.26
N LEU A 118 -23.67 -5.33 -11.47
CA LEU A 118 -23.90 -5.88 -10.14
C LEU A 118 -23.43 -4.89 -9.09
N SER A 119 -24.29 -4.52 -8.15
CA SER A 119 -23.92 -3.69 -7.00
C SER A 119 -24.06 -4.48 -5.71
N VAL A 120 -23.01 -4.46 -4.89
CA VAL A 120 -22.95 -5.15 -3.60
C VAL A 120 -22.60 -4.14 -2.52
N PRO A 121 -23.59 -3.64 -1.78
CA PRO A 121 -23.37 -2.79 -0.62
C PRO A 121 -22.64 -3.55 0.48
N VAL A 122 -21.64 -2.91 1.08
CA VAL A 122 -20.87 -3.43 2.20
C VAL A 122 -20.78 -2.39 3.32
N GLN A 123 -20.79 -2.87 4.56
CA GLN A 123 -20.57 -2.04 5.73
C GLN A 123 -19.14 -2.24 6.23
N ARG A 124 -18.41 -1.15 6.45
CA ARG A 124 -17.05 -1.21 6.96
C ARG A 124 -17.08 -1.24 8.49
N ASN A 125 -16.40 -2.24 9.04
CA ASN A 125 -16.00 -2.27 10.44
C ASN A 125 -14.53 -1.82 10.51
N SER A 126 -14.13 -1.17 11.60
CA SER A 126 -12.74 -0.70 11.78
C SER A 126 -11.73 -1.84 11.55
N LEU A 127 -10.54 -1.50 11.05
CA LEU A 127 -9.44 -2.44 10.72
C LEU A 127 -9.72 -3.37 9.53
N THR A 128 -10.12 -2.80 8.38
CA THR A 128 -10.06 -3.44 7.05
C THR A 128 -11.08 -4.55 6.78
N LYS A 129 -12.00 -4.79 7.72
CA LYS A 129 -13.10 -5.77 7.55
C LYS A 129 -14.35 -5.08 7.04
N PHE A 130 -14.82 -5.47 5.86
CA PHE A 130 -16.18 -5.15 5.44
C PHE A 130 -17.11 -6.35 5.58
N ALA A 131 -18.31 -6.11 6.10
CA ALA A 131 -19.39 -7.09 6.14
C ALA A 131 -20.15 -7.01 4.81
N VAL A 132 -20.24 -8.15 4.13
CA VAL A 132 -20.99 -8.28 2.87
C VAL A 132 -22.35 -8.87 3.20
N SER A 133 -23.43 -8.20 2.76
CA SER A 133 -24.79 -8.74 2.84
C SER A 133 -25.31 -9.02 1.45
N SER A 134 -25.72 -10.27 1.21
CA SER A 134 -26.32 -10.69 -0.07
C SER A 134 -27.67 -10.04 -0.33
N ASP A 135 -28.37 -9.65 0.74
CA ASP A 135 -29.79 -9.27 0.66
C ASP A 135 -29.97 -7.87 0.06
N LEU A 136 -28.90 -7.07 0.06
CA LEU A 136 -28.85 -5.73 -0.51
C LEU A 136 -28.20 -5.70 -1.91
N CYS A 137 -27.82 -6.86 -2.45
CA CYS A 137 -27.20 -6.94 -3.76
C CYS A 137 -28.24 -6.76 -4.88
N THR A 138 -27.89 -5.96 -5.88
CA THR A 138 -28.69 -5.70 -7.07
C THR A 138 -27.98 -6.17 -8.33
N LEU A 139 -28.75 -6.70 -9.28
CA LEU A 139 -28.33 -6.95 -10.67
C LEU A 139 -29.24 -6.12 -11.56
N GLU A 140 -28.66 -5.22 -12.32
CA GLU A 140 -29.32 -4.46 -13.37
C GLU A 140 -28.79 -4.95 -14.71
N VAL A 141 -29.67 -5.09 -15.70
CA VAL A 141 -29.31 -5.49 -17.05
C VAL A 141 -29.95 -4.50 -18.01
N ASP A 142 -29.12 -3.76 -18.74
CA ASP A 142 -29.61 -2.71 -19.64
C ASP A 142 -30.48 -3.30 -20.75
N GLU A 143 -30.03 -4.41 -21.34
CA GLU A 143 -30.77 -5.09 -22.39
C GLU A 143 -30.72 -6.61 -22.20
N SER A 144 -31.90 -7.21 -22.22
CA SER A 144 -32.09 -8.66 -22.13
C SER A 144 -33.02 -9.13 -23.22
N ILE A 145 -32.52 -10.02 -24.07
CA ILE A 145 -33.27 -10.59 -25.19
C ILE A 145 -33.30 -12.10 -25.01
N ILE A 146 -34.49 -12.69 -25.12
CA ILE A 146 -34.61 -14.14 -25.24
C ILE A 146 -35.07 -14.52 -26.64
N THR A 147 -34.55 -15.63 -27.16
CA THR A 147 -34.93 -16.21 -28.44
C THR A 147 -35.24 -17.69 -28.22
N MET A 148 -36.43 -18.11 -28.68
CA MET A 148 -36.84 -19.52 -28.65
C MET A 148 -37.15 -20.00 -30.07
N ARG A 149 -36.70 -21.21 -30.39
CA ARG A 149 -36.92 -21.83 -31.70
C ARG A 149 -37.44 -23.25 -31.51
N PRO A 150 -38.71 -23.55 -31.84
CA PRO A 150 -39.73 -22.64 -32.39
C PRO A 150 -40.19 -21.54 -31.41
N VAL A 151 -40.79 -20.49 -31.95
CA VAL A 151 -41.24 -19.32 -31.15
C VAL A 151 -42.45 -19.70 -30.29
N LEU A 152 -42.42 -19.30 -29.02
CA LEU A 152 -43.57 -19.36 -28.11
C LEU A 152 -44.33 -18.01 -28.12
N PRO A 153 -45.58 -17.96 -27.65
CA PRO A 153 -46.30 -16.70 -27.50
C PRO A 153 -45.51 -15.65 -26.72
N GLU A 154 -45.69 -14.39 -27.07
CA GLU A 154 -44.92 -13.28 -26.49
C GLU A 154 -45.11 -13.18 -24.97
N GLN A 155 -46.32 -13.41 -24.46
CA GLN A 155 -46.61 -13.31 -23.03
C GLN A 155 -45.84 -14.33 -22.18
N ILE A 156 -45.68 -15.57 -22.67
CA ILE A 156 -44.88 -16.58 -21.97
C ILE A 156 -43.38 -16.27 -22.12
N SER A 157 -42.96 -15.75 -23.27
CA SER A 157 -41.58 -15.33 -23.50
C SER A 157 -41.17 -14.22 -22.53
N GLU A 158 -42.00 -13.19 -22.35
CA GLU A 158 -41.77 -12.12 -21.39
C GLU A 158 -41.73 -12.62 -19.94
N LYS A 159 -42.63 -13.54 -19.57
CA LYS A 159 -42.62 -14.16 -18.25
C LYS A 159 -41.34 -14.95 -17.99
N ILE A 160 -40.91 -15.78 -18.96
CA ILE A 160 -39.66 -16.53 -18.89
C ILE A 160 -38.48 -15.56 -18.70
N ARG A 161 -38.44 -14.48 -19.50
CA ARG A 161 -37.37 -13.47 -19.42
C ARG A 161 -37.29 -12.87 -18.02
N PHE A 162 -38.41 -12.42 -17.47
CA PHE A 162 -38.46 -11.79 -16.14
C PHE A 162 -38.08 -12.77 -15.02
N ASP A 163 -38.71 -13.95 -14.99
CA ASP A 163 -38.49 -14.94 -13.93
C ASP A 163 -37.04 -15.48 -13.97
N LEU A 164 -36.47 -15.66 -15.18
CA LEU A 164 -35.08 -16.10 -15.34
C LEU A 164 -34.08 -15.01 -14.95
N LEU A 165 -34.34 -13.73 -15.26
CA LEU A 165 -33.52 -12.61 -14.79
C LEU A 165 -33.48 -12.55 -13.27
N GLU A 166 -34.62 -12.76 -12.60
CA GLU A 166 -34.68 -12.77 -11.14
C GLU A 166 -33.89 -13.94 -10.54
N GLN A 167 -34.00 -15.14 -11.14
CA GLN A 167 -33.17 -16.28 -10.75
C GLN A 167 -31.67 -16.00 -10.94
N LEU A 168 -31.29 -15.38 -12.06
CA LEU A 168 -29.91 -14.98 -12.34
C LEU A 168 -29.41 -13.92 -11.37
N ARG A 169 -30.26 -12.96 -10.98
CA ARG A 169 -29.95 -11.97 -9.94
C ARG A 169 -29.60 -12.66 -8.63
N LEU A 170 -30.46 -13.55 -8.13
CA LEU A 170 -30.23 -14.28 -6.89
C LEU A 170 -28.91 -15.07 -6.93
N ALA A 171 -28.70 -15.85 -7.99
CA ALA A 171 -27.49 -16.65 -8.15
C ALA A 171 -26.22 -15.78 -8.24
N SER A 172 -26.27 -14.70 -9.01
CA SER A 172 -25.15 -13.77 -9.18
C SER A 172 -24.81 -13.06 -7.88
N CYS A 173 -25.82 -12.61 -7.14
CA CYS A 173 -25.65 -11.97 -5.84
C CYS A 173 -25.03 -12.89 -4.80
N THR A 174 -25.43 -14.15 -4.73
CA THR A 174 -24.78 -15.14 -3.86
C THR A 174 -23.30 -15.32 -4.22
N LYS A 175 -22.99 -15.45 -5.52
CA LYS A 175 -21.61 -15.65 -5.99
C LYS A 175 -20.73 -14.43 -5.77
N ALA A 176 -21.23 -13.23 -6.05
CA ALA A 176 -20.51 -12.00 -5.81
C ALA A 176 -20.29 -11.74 -4.32
N THR A 177 -21.28 -12.04 -3.47
CA THR A 177 -21.10 -11.98 -2.01
C THR A 177 -19.95 -12.87 -1.55
N SER A 178 -19.87 -14.11 -2.08
CA SER A 178 -18.75 -15.01 -1.80
C SER A 178 -17.41 -14.49 -2.35
N LEU A 179 -17.39 -13.87 -3.54
CA LEU A 179 -16.20 -13.22 -4.08
C LEU A 179 -15.73 -12.11 -3.14
N PHE A 180 -16.60 -11.18 -2.77
CA PHE A 180 -16.25 -10.04 -1.91
C PHE A 180 -15.85 -10.49 -0.51
N ALA A 181 -16.45 -11.55 0.03
CA ALA A 181 -15.98 -12.15 1.29
C ALA A 181 -14.55 -12.71 1.19
N LYS A 182 -14.19 -13.37 0.08
CA LYS A 182 -12.82 -13.82 -0.19
C LYS A 182 -11.85 -12.66 -0.44
N MET A 183 -12.33 -11.58 -1.05
CA MET A 183 -11.54 -10.36 -1.24
C MET A 183 -11.22 -9.72 0.12
N ASN A 184 -12.21 -9.64 1.01
CA ASN A 184 -12.06 -9.12 2.37
C ASN A 184 -10.97 -9.88 3.14
N SER A 185 -11.00 -11.22 3.11
CA SER A 185 -9.98 -12.03 3.80
C SER A 185 -8.58 -11.85 3.22
N LYS A 186 -8.45 -11.56 1.93
CA LYS A 186 -7.16 -11.26 1.29
C LYS A 186 -6.65 -9.86 1.60
N LEU A 187 -7.53 -8.86 1.70
CA LEU A 187 -7.15 -7.50 2.08
C LEU A 187 -6.54 -7.44 3.47
N MET A 188 -7.04 -8.24 4.42
CA MET A 188 -6.42 -8.36 5.76
C MET A 188 -4.93 -8.70 5.71
N HIS A 189 -4.47 -9.38 4.66
CA HIS A 189 -3.07 -9.81 4.45
C HIS A 189 -2.36 -8.99 3.36
N PHE A 190 -3.03 -8.00 2.79
CA PHE A 190 -2.47 -7.19 1.70
C PHE A 190 -1.40 -6.23 2.23
N ALA A 191 -1.65 -5.61 3.38
CA ALA A 191 -0.75 -4.69 4.05
C ALA A 191 -0.42 -5.23 5.44
N GLU A 192 0.69 -5.97 5.54
CA GLU A 192 1.16 -6.52 6.82
C GLU A 192 2.24 -5.60 7.40
N ALA A 193 2.10 -5.25 8.69
CA ALA A 193 3.10 -4.49 9.42
C ALA A 193 4.44 -5.25 9.48
N THR A 194 5.54 -4.55 9.26
CA THR A 194 6.87 -5.08 9.59
C THR A 194 7.13 -4.97 11.11
N ASP A 195 7.93 -5.87 11.67
CA ASP A 195 8.33 -5.78 13.08
C ASP A 195 9.37 -4.67 13.28
N ILE A 196 9.04 -3.69 14.12
CA ILE A 196 9.89 -2.53 14.43
C ILE A 196 10.27 -2.46 15.92
N SER A 197 10.03 -3.53 16.67
CA SER A 197 10.23 -3.61 18.13
C SER A 197 11.65 -3.23 18.60
N GLN A 198 12.67 -3.45 17.75
CA GLN A 198 14.06 -3.06 18.05
C GLN A 198 14.30 -1.54 18.17
N GLY A 199 13.35 -0.71 17.71
CA GLY A 199 13.39 0.75 17.79
C GLY A 199 12.75 1.34 19.06
N GLY A 200 12.24 0.51 19.98
CA GLY A 200 11.54 0.96 21.19
C GLY A 200 10.05 1.28 20.99
N HIS A 201 9.47 0.85 19.86
CA HIS A 201 8.04 0.92 19.58
C HIS A 201 7.33 -0.35 20.11
N PRO A 202 6.04 -0.29 20.51
CA PRO A 202 5.25 -1.50 20.72
C PRO A 202 5.32 -2.40 19.49
N SER A 203 5.40 -3.71 19.72
CA SER A 203 5.76 -4.76 18.74
C SER A 203 4.86 -4.87 17.50
N HIS A 204 3.79 -4.08 17.41
CA HIS A 204 2.86 -4.10 16.30
C HIS A 204 2.54 -2.66 15.86
N ILE A 205 2.82 -2.35 14.59
CA ILE A 205 2.34 -1.15 13.93
C ILE A 205 0.86 -1.33 13.62
N ASN A 206 0.05 -0.34 13.97
CA ASN A 206 -1.36 -0.34 13.60
C ASN A 206 -1.53 0.09 12.12
N VAL A 207 -1.78 -0.87 11.23
CA VAL A 207 -2.00 -0.64 9.79
C VAL A 207 -3.50 -0.58 9.48
N GLU A 208 -3.94 0.50 8.84
CA GLU A 208 -5.31 0.66 8.38
C GLU A 208 -5.40 0.74 6.85
N LEU A 209 -6.15 -0.16 6.23
CA LEU A 209 -6.55 -0.03 4.82
C LEU A 209 -7.77 0.85 4.67
N GLN A 210 -7.68 1.84 3.79
CA GLN A 210 -8.76 2.75 3.42
C GLN A 210 -9.03 2.68 1.92
N PHE A 211 -10.25 3.03 1.54
CA PHE A 211 -10.64 3.18 0.14
C PHE A 211 -10.89 4.67 -0.11
N GLN A 212 -10.29 5.21 -1.15
CA GLN A 212 -10.41 6.62 -1.49
C GLN A 212 -11.11 6.79 -2.84
N ASN A 213 -11.85 7.88 -3.01
CA ASN A 213 -12.37 8.23 -4.31
C ASN A 213 -11.21 8.63 -5.24
N PRO A 214 -11.25 8.25 -6.54
CA PRO A 214 -10.18 8.57 -7.47
C PRO A 214 -10.17 10.06 -7.79
N THR A 215 -8.98 10.64 -7.87
CA THR A 215 -8.74 11.94 -8.52
C THR A 215 -8.33 11.72 -9.98
N ALA A 216 -8.36 12.77 -10.80
CA ALA A 216 -8.02 12.68 -12.22
C ALA A 216 -6.57 12.19 -12.47
N GLU A 217 -5.67 12.34 -11.49
CA GLU A 217 -4.24 12.02 -11.61
C GLU A 217 -3.84 10.69 -10.90
N ASP A 218 -4.62 10.21 -9.92
CA ASP A 218 -4.20 9.10 -9.02
C ASP A 218 -5.06 7.83 -9.07
N ASP A 219 -6.00 7.68 -10.02
CA ASP A 219 -6.97 6.56 -10.05
C ASP A 219 -6.33 5.15 -10.12
N SER A 220 -5.02 5.03 -10.43
CA SER A 220 -4.29 3.75 -10.38
C SER A 220 -3.45 3.54 -9.13
N ALA A 221 -3.27 4.53 -8.27
CA ALA A 221 -2.29 4.50 -7.18
C ALA A 221 -2.79 3.81 -5.90
N ILE A 222 -1.83 3.24 -5.18
CA ILE A 222 -1.95 2.88 -3.76
C ILE A 222 -1.13 3.93 -2.99
N HIS A 223 -1.76 4.60 -2.03
CA HIS A 223 -1.08 5.57 -1.19
C HIS A 223 -0.75 4.92 0.15
N VAL A 224 0.46 5.10 0.64
CA VAL A 224 0.87 4.61 1.97
C VAL A 224 1.28 5.80 2.80
N ASP A 225 0.47 6.17 3.78
CA ASP A 225 0.76 7.24 4.72
C ASP A 225 1.43 6.65 5.96
N VAL A 226 2.64 7.10 6.29
CA VAL A 226 3.38 6.65 7.48
C VAL A 226 3.46 7.79 8.49
N SER A 227 3.09 7.52 9.74
CA SER A 227 3.13 8.51 10.82
C SER A 227 4.57 8.86 11.23
N GLU A 228 4.74 10.06 11.79
CA GLU A 228 6.00 10.50 12.39
C GLU A 228 6.51 9.51 13.48
N SER A 229 5.61 8.89 14.24
CA SER A 229 5.97 7.95 15.31
C SER A 229 6.70 6.71 14.78
N VAL A 230 6.25 6.17 13.65
CA VAL A 230 6.87 4.99 13.02
C VAL A 230 8.24 5.34 12.46
N ILE A 231 8.37 6.50 11.80
CA ILE A 231 9.66 6.98 11.28
C ILE A 231 10.66 7.18 12.43
N ASN A 232 10.23 7.80 13.54
CA ASN A 232 11.07 8.01 14.71
C ASN A 232 11.46 6.71 15.43
N ALA A 233 10.60 5.70 15.41
CA ALA A 233 10.95 4.37 15.92
C ALA A 233 12.05 3.70 15.08
N GLU A 234 11.95 3.75 13.76
CA GLU A 234 13.01 3.24 12.86
C GLU A 234 14.32 3.98 13.06
N LEU A 235 14.28 5.31 13.12
CA LEU A 235 15.48 6.13 13.38
C LEU A 235 16.09 5.84 14.74
N SER A 236 15.27 5.55 15.76
CA SER A 236 15.76 5.18 17.09
C SER A 236 16.59 3.90 17.10
N LYS A 237 16.45 3.03 16.09
CA LYS A 237 17.33 1.86 15.91
C LYS A 237 18.78 2.29 15.70
N LEU A 238 19.03 3.38 14.98
CA LEU A 238 20.40 3.89 14.73
C LEU A 238 21.14 4.24 16.03
N TYR A 239 20.39 4.57 17.09
CA TYR A 239 20.90 4.81 18.44
C TYR A 239 21.05 3.51 19.25
N SER A 240 20.13 2.55 19.12
CA SER A 240 20.13 1.30 19.91
C SER A 240 21.01 0.18 19.36
N THR A 241 21.16 0.07 18.02
CA THR A 241 22.12 -0.86 17.41
C THR A 241 23.52 -0.34 17.65
N ALA A 242 24.25 -1.01 18.54
CA ALA A 242 25.66 -0.81 18.92
C ALA A 242 26.45 0.19 18.05
N ASN A 243 26.24 1.49 18.32
CA ASN A 243 26.92 2.66 17.79
C ASN A 243 27.09 2.69 16.26
N THR A 244 26.07 3.17 15.54
CA THR A 244 26.31 3.80 14.22
C THR A 244 27.42 4.83 14.40
N ARG A 245 28.54 4.63 13.69
CA ARG A 245 29.76 5.41 13.82
C ARG A 245 30.18 5.93 12.46
N PHE A 246 30.47 7.21 12.40
CA PHE A 246 31.08 7.85 11.24
C PHE A 246 32.57 8.03 11.52
N ILE A 247 33.41 7.37 10.74
CA ILE A 247 34.87 7.46 10.89
C ILE A 247 35.35 8.57 9.95
N TRP A 248 35.85 9.66 10.53
CA TRP A 248 36.28 10.85 9.77
C TRP A 248 37.64 10.66 9.10
N ASN A 249 38.43 9.68 9.53
CA ASN A 249 39.76 9.40 9.00
C ASN A 249 39.76 9.02 7.51
N ASP A 250 38.63 8.56 6.98
CA ASP A 250 38.46 8.23 5.58
C ASP A 250 38.07 9.43 4.69
N VAL A 251 37.81 10.60 5.30
CA VAL A 251 37.53 11.85 4.57
C VAL A 251 38.83 12.38 3.96
N PRO A 252 38.92 12.53 2.62
CA PRO A 252 40.17 12.91 1.95
C PRO A 252 40.83 14.17 2.51
N GLU A 253 40.05 15.21 2.81
CA GLU A 253 40.56 16.47 3.36
C GLU A 253 41.17 16.30 4.76
N ILE A 254 40.52 15.50 5.60
CA ILE A 254 41.00 15.17 6.95
C ILE A 254 42.26 14.31 6.85
N LYS A 255 42.23 13.30 5.98
CA LYS A 255 43.34 12.40 5.71
C LYS A 255 44.58 13.17 5.22
N ASP A 256 44.41 14.15 4.35
CA ASP A 256 45.51 14.97 3.86
C ASP A 256 46.02 15.93 4.94
N LEU A 257 45.13 16.49 5.77
CA LEU A 257 45.57 17.34 6.86
C LEU A 257 46.34 16.57 7.94
N LEU A 258 45.88 15.36 8.27
CA LEU A 258 46.58 14.43 9.14
C LEU A 258 47.98 14.09 8.61
N LYS A 259 48.16 13.90 7.29
CA LYS A 259 49.49 13.69 6.68
C LYS A 259 50.42 14.89 6.83
N THR A 260 49.89 16.11 6.83
CA THR A 260 50.68 17.36 6.96
C THR A 260 50.95 17.77 8.41
N CYS A 261 50.32 17.07 9.37
CA CYS A 261 50.42 17.32 10.79
C CYS A 261 51.83 16.93 11.29
N LYS A 262 52.67 17.93 11.62
CA LYS A 262 54.04 17.74 12.15
C LYS A 262 54.16 17.98 13.67
N ALA A 263 53.07 18.34 14.33
CA ALA A 263 53.04 18.60 15.77
C ALA A 263 53.09 17.28 16.57
N SER A 264 53.44 17.36 17.87
CA SER A 264 53.37 16.21 18.77
C SER A 264 51.97 15.64 18.95
N GLU A 265 50.93 16.45 18.69
CA GLU A 265 49.52 16.04 18.68
C GLU A 265 49.22 14.96 17.64
N CYS A 266 49.98 14.93 16.54
CA CYS A 266 49.73 14.07 15.38
C CYS A 266 49.97 12.58 15.69
N LYS A 267 50.85 12.27 16.65
CA LYS A 267 51.08 10.88 17.13
C LYS A 267 49.82 10.23 17.69
N PHE A 268 48.94 11.01 18.32
CA PHE A 268 47.72 10.47 18.91
C PHE A 268 46.67 10.06 17.86
N PHE A 269 46.79 10.55 16.62
CA PHE A 269 45.95 10.13 15.50
C PHE A 269 46.47 8.87 14.82
N GLU A 270 47.75 8.52 15.01
CA GLU A 270 48.27 7.19 14.65
C GLU A 270 47.73 6.10 15.61
N ASP A 271 47.32 6.51 16.81
CA ASP A 271 46.85 5.65 17.91
C ASP A 271 45.31 5.64 18.12
N GLY A 272 44.51 6.27 17.25
CA GLY A 272 43.05 6.31 17.39
C GLY A 272 42.29 6.96 16.24
N ASP A 273 40.99 6.65 16.15
CA ASP A 273 40.10 7.19 15.11
C ASP A 273 39.30 8.40 15.59
N ILE A 274 39.12 9.39 14.70
CA ILE A 274 38.12 10.45 14.91
C ILE A 274 36.76 9.86 14.51
N VAL A 275 35.87 9.74 15.49
CA VAL A 275 34.57 9.06 15.31
C VAL A 275 33.43 9.98 15.74
N SER A 276 32.39 10.11 14.90
CA SER A 276 31.09 10.60 15.35
C SER A 276 30.15 9.46 15.66
N SER A 277 29.46 9.54 16.78
CA SER A 277 28.35 8.66 17.14
C SER A 277 27.15 9.45 17.64
N PHE A 278 25.97 8.86 17.62
CA PHE A 278 24.78 9.50 18.19
C PHE A 278 24.87 9.57 19.72
N PHE A 279 24.73 10.77 20.31
CA PHE A 279 24.67 10.93 21.78
C PHE A 279 23.25 11.01 22.32
N ASP A 280 22.28 11.19 21.44
CA ASP A 280 20.84 11.16 21.71
C ASP A 280 20.13 10.50 20.51
N ARG A 281 18.82 10.29 20.59
CA ARG A 281 18.05 9.67 19.52
C ARG A 281 17.88 10.63 18.34
N PRO A 282 18.22 10.21 17.10
CA PRO A 282 17.84 10.98 15.93
C PRO A 282 16.32 11.04 15.81
N SER A 283 15.81 12.16 15.28
CA SER A 283 14.36 12.37 15.17
C SER A 283 14.01 13.15 13.91
N VAL A 284 12.85 12.83 13.35
CA VAL A 284 12.18 13.54 12.28
C VAL A 284 10.97 14.26 12.85
N ARG A 285 10.72 15.44 12.29
CA ARG A 285 9.51 16.21 12.53
C ARG A 285 8.87 16.58 11.20
N ILE A 286 7.58 16.30 11.07
CA ILE A 286 6.75 16.72 9.95
C ILE A 286 6.07 18.03 10.35
N HIS A 287 6.31 19.10 9.60
CA HIS A 287 5.74 20.42 9.87
C HIS A 287 4.40 20.60 9.17
N SER A 288 3.63 21.60 9.60
CA SER A 288 2.32 21.91 9.03
C SER A 288 2.37 22.48 7.61
N ASP A 289 3.56 22.90 7.17
CA ASP A 289 3.86 23.38 5.81
C ASP A 289 4.39 22.25 4.92
N ASP A 290 4.20 21.00 5.34
CA ASP A 290 4.62 19.79 4.64
C ASP A 290 6.15 19.61 4.51
N SER A 291 6.94 20.48 5.16
CA SER A 291 8.39 20.29 5.25
C SER A 291 8.73 19.21 6.28
N ILE A 292 9.79 18.44 6.00
CA ILE A 292 10.29 17.41 6.92
C ILE A 292 11.70 17.79 7.36
N SER A 293 11.87 17.96 8.67
CA SER A 293 13.17 18.22 9.27
C SER A 293 13.69 17.00 10.00
N LEU A 294 14.92 16.60 9.70
CA LEU A 294 15.66 15.55 10.39
C LEU A 294 16.69 16.20 11.32
N ARG A 295 16.67 15.83 12.59
CA ARG A 295 17.61 16.25 13.63
C ARG A 295 18.53 15.08 13.98
N LEU A 296 19.83 15.28 13.79
CA LEU A 296 20.87 14.30 14.10
C LEU A 296 21.79 14.81 15.22
N PRO A 297 21.67 14.27 16.43
CA PRO A 297 22.56 14.60 17.55
C PRO A 297 23.85 13.79 17.48
N LEU A 298 24.95 14.40 17.02
CA LEU A 298 26.25 13.75 16.81
C LEU A 298 27.28 14.19 17.85
N SER A 299 28.02 13.23 18.39
CA SER A 299 29.17 13.46 19.27
C SER A 299 30.42 12.96 18.55
N THR A 300 31.24 13.90 18.10
CA THR A 300 32.53 13.64 17.46
C THR A 300 33.63 13.63 18.50
N SER A 301 34.33 12.52 18.67
CA SER A 301 35.46 12.43 19.61
C SER A 301 36.65 11.72 19.01
N LEU A 302 37.82 11.97 19.61
CA LEU A 302 39.02 11.18 19.41
C LEU A 302 39.38 10.55 20.74
N THR A 303 39.40 9.22 20.75
CA THR A 303 39.78 8.41 21.92
C THR A 303 40.98 7.56 21.55
N THR A 304 42.03 7.61 22.36
CA THR A 304 43.23 6.78 22.14
C THR A 304 42.94 5.31 22.42
N THR A 305 43.81 4.41 21.94
CA THR A 305 43.84 2.99 22.31
C THR A 305 43.83 2.73 23.83
N GLY A 306 44.33 3.67 24.63
CA GLY A 306 44.30 3.62 26.10
C GLY A 306 42.97 4.07 26.74
N GLY A 307 41.96 4.42 25.94
CA GLY A 307 40.65 4.89 26.41
C GLY A 307 40.61 6.36 26.85
N GLN A 308 41.70 7.12 26.62
CA GLN A 308 41.74 8.53 26.97
C GLN A 308 41.08 9.35 25.86
N GLU A 309 40.02 10.09 26.21
CA GLU A 309 39.40 11.05 25.32
C GLU A 309 40.24 12.34 25.25
N LEU A 310 40.61 12.72 24.03
CA LEU A 310 41.47 13.87 23.76
C LEU A 310 40.66 15.13 23.46
N PHE A 311 39.53 14.96 22.76
CA PHE A 311 38.49 15.96 22.59
C PHE A 311 37.13 15.31 22.30
N ARG A 312 36.07 16.07 22.54
CA ARG A 312 34.68 15.76 22.16
C ARG A 312 33.97 17.03 21.72
N ILE A 313 33.27 16.95 20.60
CA ILE A 313 32.43 18.01 20.07
C ILE A 313 31.04 17.43 19.87
N GLN A 314 30.06 17.93 20.63
CA GLN A 314 28.66 17.62 20.45
C GLN A 314 28.04 18.63 19.50
N THR A 315 27.40 18.11 18.47
CA THR A 315 26.77 18.88 17.40
C THR A 315 25.36 18.39 17.18
N GLU A 316 24.49 19.31 16.80
CA GLU A 316 23.17 19.02 16.28
C GLU A 316 23.15 19.40 14.81
N VAL A 317 23.01 18.41 13.95
CA VAL A 317 22.89 18.60 12.51
C VAL A 317 21.40 18.60 12.17
N ASN A 318 20.92 19.74 11.68
CA ASN A 318 19.55 19.93 11.25
C ASN A 318 19.50 19.86 9.72
N LEU A 319 18.70 18.92 9.20
CA LEU A 319 18.55 18.68 7.78
C LEU A 319 17.11 18.84 7.34
N ASN A 320 16.92 19.27 6.10
CA ASN A 320 15.63 19.23 5.43
C ASN A 320 15.63 18.07 4.43
N LEU A 321 14.52 17.34 4.38
CA LEU A 321 14.27 16.38 3.32
C LEU A 321 13.93 17.13 2.02
N GLU A 322 14.73 16.93 0.98
CA GLU A 322 14.49 17.51 -0.35
C GLU A 322 13.71 16.56 -1.26
N ASP A 323 14.00 15.26 -1.20
CA ASP A 323 13.41 14.27 -2.10
C ASP A 323 13.39 12.86 -1.49
N VAL A 324 12.47 12.02 -1.95
CA VAL A 324 12.36 10.61 -1.58
C VAL A 324 12.13 9.78 -2.83
N VAL A 325 13.03 8.83 -3.08
CA VAL A 325 12.96 7.93 -4.22
C VAL A 325 12.58 6.53 -3.73
N LEU A 326 11.52 5.96 -4.29
CA LEU A 326 11.16 4.57 -4.07
C LEU A 326 11.89 3.67 -5.06
N GLU A 327 12.54 2.64 -4.52
CA GLU A 327 13.16 1.56 -5.27
C GLU A 327 12.13 0.47 -5.55
N GLN A 328 12.34 -0.30 -6.64
CA GLN A 328 11.38 -1.29 -7.12
C GLN A 328 11.05 -2.32 -6.04
N PRO A 329 9.78 -2.77 -5.93
CA PRO A 329 9.41 -3.71 -4.88
C PRO A 329 10.00 -5.08 -5.20
N GLU A 330 10.75 -5.65 -4.26
CA GLU A 330 11.15 -7.05 -4.32
C GLU A 330 10.22 -7.86 -3.41
N ASN A 331 9.45 -8.78 -3.97
CA ASN A 331 8.50 -9.62 -3.24
C ASN A 331 7.44 -8.87 -2.39
N GLY A 332 7.22 -7.58 -2.61
CA GLY A 332 6.29 -6.76 -1.82
C GLY A 332 6.96 -5.86 -0.77
N ASP A 333 8.27 -5.99 -0.61
CA ASP A 333 9.09 -5.03 0.14
C ASP A 333 9.46 -3.87 -0.76
N VAL A 334 9.06 -2.66 -0.38
CA VAL A 334 9.39 -1.43 -1.11
C VAL A 334 10.53 -0.73 -0.38
N SER A 335 11.69 -0.66 -1.00
CA SER A 335 12.82 0.10 -0.48
C SER A 335 12.72 1.58 -0.87
N TRP A 336 13.32 2.45 -0.09
CA TRP A 336 13.34 3.88 -0.33
C TRP A 336 14.70 4.47 0.02
N SER A 337 15.05 5.53 -0.69
CA SER A 337 16.19 6.39 -0.41
C SER A 337 15.72 7.83 -0.30
N ALA A 338 16.38 8.61 0.55
CA ALA A 338 16.04 9.99 0.79
C ALA A 338 17.23 10.90 0.49
N LYS A 339 16.93 12.08 -0.05
CA LYS A 339 17.90 13.14 -0.24
C LYS A 339 17.66 14.21 0.82
N PHE A 340 18.63 14.38 1.70
CA PHE A 340 18.67 15.42 2.70
C PHE A 340 19.65 16.52 2.33
N ARG A 341 19.34 17.72 2.80
CA ARG A 341 20.21 18.88 2.74
C ARG A 341 20.40 19.48 4.12
N VAL A 342 21.65 19.76 4.47
CA VAL A 342 21.97 20.38 5.76
C VAL A 342 21.46 21.81 5.73
N LYS A 343 20.58 22.13 6.67
CA LYS A 343 20.10 23.48 6.92
C LYS A 343 21.11 24.23 7.78
N ASP A 344 21.49 23.61 8.90
CA ASP A 344 22.41 24.18 9.88
C ASP A 344 23.09 23.08 10.70
N ILE A 345 24.25 23.42 11.27
CA ILE A 345 24.97 22.59 12.24
C ILE A 345 25.24 23.46 13.45
N ASN A 346 24.67 23.07 14.60
CA ASN A 346 24.83 23.79 15.86
C ASN A 346 25.82 23.03 16.75
N ILE A 347 26.92 23.69 17.12
CA ILE A 347 27.84 23.15 18.13
C ILE A 347 27.23 23.40 19.51
N LEU A 348 26.94 22.32 20.23
CA LEU A 348 26.29 22.37 21.54
C LEU A 348 27.32 22.45 22.67
N GLN A 349 28.36 21.63 22.57
CA GLN A 349 29.38 21.51 23.60
C GLN A 349 30.70 21.05 23.00
N THR A 350 31.80 21.66 23.45
CA THR A 350 33.16 21.23 23.11
C THR A 350 33.97 21.03 24.37
N SER A 351 34.57 19.84 24.51
CA SER A 351 35.55 19.52 25.55
C SER A 351 36.85 19.10 24.89
N SER A 352 37.98 19.50 25.48
CA SER A 352 39.29 19.09 24.98
C SER A 352 40.31 19.11 26.11
N SER A 353 41.31 18.25 25.98
CA SER A 353 42.53 18.34 26.78
C SER A 353 43.32 19.60 26.40
N ARG A 354 44.16 20.12 27.31
CA ARG A 354 44.89 21.38 27.12
C ARG A 354 45.69 21.43 25.81
N ASN A 355 46.25 20.30 25.37
CA ASN A 355 47.06 20.21 24.16
C ASN A 355 46.20 20.12 22.87
N PHE A 356 44.89 19.87 22.98
CA PHE A 356 44.00 19.66 21.84
C PHE A 356 42.99 20.80 21.64
N GLN A 357 43.04 21.88 22.41
CA GLN A 357 42.13 23.02 22.27
C GLN A 357 42.15 23.62 20.85
N LYS A 358 43.34 23.86 20.28
CA LYS A 358 43.47 24.41 18.93
C LYS A 358 42.94 23.45 17.86
N PHE A 359 43.14 22.15 18.06
CA PHE A 359 42.63 21.13 17.15
C PHE A 359 41.11 21.02 17.24
N ALA A 360 40.53 21.06 18.43
CA ALA A 360 39.08 21.04 18.63
C ALA A 360 38.40 22.22 17.90
N THR A 361 38.94 23.44 17.99
CA THR A 361 38.44 24.59 17.23
C THR A 361 38.59 24.41 15.71
N THR A 362 39.66 23.74 15.26
CA THR A 362 39.84 23.41 13.84
C THR A 362 38.78 22.40 13.37
N MET A 363 38.51 21.38 14.19
CA MET A 363 37.46 20.39 13.93
C MET A 363 36.07 21.00 13.89
N GLU A 364 35.76 21.96 14.78
CA GLU A 364 34.50 22.73 14.72
C GLU A 364 34.34 23.41 13.35
N SER A 365 35.38 24.10 12.89
CA SER A 365 35.38 24.76 11.57
C SER A 365 35.25 23.76 10.43
N TRP A 366 35.80 22.55 10.56
CA TRP A 366 35.67 21.52 9.53
C TRP A 366 34.30 20.89 9.51
N ILE A 367 33.70 20.63 10.66
CA ILE A 367 32.34 20.11 10.73
C ILE A 367 31.39 21.09 10.01
N ASP A 368 31.54 22.40 10.24
CA ASP A 368 30.74 23.42 9.53
C ASP A 368 31.12 23.55 8.05
N GLY A 369 32.40 23.41 7.70
CA GLY A 369 32.90 23.52 6.32
C GLY A 369 32.60 22.32 5.42
N HIS A 370 32.38 21.13 5.99
CA HIS A 370 32.17 19.87 5.25
C HIS A 370 30.70 19.41 5.29
N LYS A 371 29.76 20.35 5.21
CA LYS A 371 28.32 20.07 5.06
C LYS A 371 28.04 19.06 3.94
N GLY A 372 28.68 19.25 2.78
CA GLY A 372 28.53 18.35 1.64
C GLY A 372 28.99 16.91 1.90
N PHE A 373 29.97 16.69 2.79
CA PHE A 373 30.37 15.35 3.20
C PHE A 373 29.27 14.68 4.02
N LEU A 374 28.71 15.38 5.02
CA LEU A 374 27.59 14.88 5.83
C LEU A 374 26.37 14.60 4.95
N GLU A 375 26.03 15.49 4.01
CA GLU A 375 24.95 15.28 3.05
C GLU A 375 25.19 14.02 2.20
N ASN A 376 26.37 13.87 1.59
CA ASN A 376 26.69 12.71 0.76
C ASN A 376 26.63 11.41 1.55
N LEU A 377 27.14 11.41 2.78
CA LEU A 377 27.12 10.25 3.64
C LEU A 377 25.67 9.87 4.00
N LEU A 378 24.87 10.83 4.46
CA LEU A 378 23.48 10.58 4.83
C LEU A 378 22.64 10.14 3.62
N ASN A 379 22.84 10.76 2.45
CA ASN A 379 22.15 10.37 1.22
C ASN A 379 22.57 8.98 0.71
N THR A 380 23.77 8.53 1.08
CA THR A 380 24.25 7.19 0.72
C THR A 380 23.70 6.13 1.65
N TYR A 381 23.68 6.39 2.96
CA TYR A 381 23.42 5.38 3.99
C TYR A 381 22.04 5.45 4.64
N ILE A 382 21.32 6.58 4.59
CA ILE A 382 19.91 6.65 5.02
C ILE A 382 19.04 6.13 3.90
N ARG A 383 18.89 4.81 3.91
CA ARG A 383 17.94 4.06 3.09
C ARG A 383 17.15 3.16 4.03
N GLY A 384 15.93 2.83 3.64
CA GLY A 384 15.08 1.97 4.44
C GLY A 384 14.13 1.15 3.57
N SER A 385 13.34 0.34 4.24
CA SER A 385 12.17 -0.30 3.64
C SER A 385 10.91 0.36 4.20
N LEU A 386 9.83 0.37 3.43
CA LEU A 386 8.53 0.76 3.97
C LEU A 386 8.19 -0.13 5.17
N PRO A 387 7.59 0.43 6.24
CA PRO A 387 7.24 -0.33 7.44
C PRO A 387 6.01 -1.24 7.24
N VAL A 388 5.61 -1.46 5.98
CA VAL A 388 4.49 -2.30 5.56
C VAL A 388 4.91 -3.10 4.34
N HIS A 389 4.67 -4.41 4.44
CA HIS A 389 4.85 -5.34 3.35
C HIS A 389 3.55 -5.39 2.51
N LEU A 390 3.63 -4.97 1.25
CA LEU A 390 2.50 -4.94 0.33
C LEU A 390 2.45 -6.25 -0.48
N ARG A 391 1.67 -7.22 -0.02
CA ARG A 391 1.51 -8.51 -0.71
C ARG A 391 0.64 -8.35 -1.96
N SER A 392 1.28 -8.20 -3.11
CA SER A 392 0.60 -8.31 -4.40
C SER A 392 0.72 -9.74 -4.96
N PRO A 393 -0.38 -10.36 -5.43
CA PRO A 393 -0.32 -11.62 -6.17
C PRO A 393 0.26 -11.49 -7.59
N LEU A 394 0.69 -10.29 -8.00
CA LEU A 394 1.24 -9.96 -9.32
C LEU A 394 2.63 -9.33 -9.17
N VAL A 395 3.55 -9.68 -10.08
CA VAL A 395 4.93 -9.17 -10.11
C VAL A 395 4.91 -7.64 -10.22
N TRP A 396 5.45 -6.96 -9.23
CA TRP A 396 5.70 -5.52 -9.28
C TRP A 396 6.74 -5.24 -10.37
N THR A 397 6.42 -4.45 -11.41
CA THR A 397 7.40 -4.14 -12.47
C THR A 397 7.65 -2.64 -12.67
N HIS A 398 8.93 -2.30 -12.56
CA HIS A 398 9.77 -1.25 -13.14
C HIS A 398 9.57 0.26 -12.95
N ARG A 399 8.43 0.81 -12.53
CA ARG A 399 8.39 2.26 -12.20
C ARG A 399 7.46 2.58 -11.03
N LEU A 400 8.05 2.72 -9.86
CA LEU A 400 7.42 3.41 -8.73
C LEU A 400 7.76 4.89 -8.82
N HIS A 401 6.77 5.73 -8.58
CA HIS A 401 6.96 7.16 -8.42
C HIS A 401 6.41 7.54 -7.06
N ALA A 402 7.27 7.68 -6.05
CA ALA A 402 6.90 8.52 -4.92
C ALA A 402 6.86 9.96 -5.45
N ARG A 403 5.69 10.57 -5.40
CA ARG A 403 5.64 12.00 -5.11
C ARG A 403 5.37 12.07 -3.62
N PRO A 404 6.16 12.80 -2.83
CA PRO A 404 5.77 13.04 -1.47
C PRO A 404 4.55 13.97 -1.53
N ASN A 405 3.35 13.40 -1.43
CA ASN A 405 2.11 14.19 -1.38
C ASN A 405 1.66 14.25 0.08
N PHE A 406 2.16 15.27 0.75
CA PHE A 406 2.15 15.40 2.18
C PHE A 406 0.73 15.65 2.70
N SER A 407 0.41 14.99 3.81
CA SER A 407 -0.69 15.44 4.66
C SER A 407 -0.10 15.87 5.99
N THR A 408 -0.76 16.79 6.69
CA THR A 408 -0.28 17.54 7.87
C THR A 408 0.22 16.71 9.07
N SER A 409 0.28 15.38 8.96
CA SER A 409 0.71 14.44 10.00
C SER A 409 1.36 13.14 9.48
N SER A 410 1.59 12.97 8.16
CA SER A 410 2.12 11.71 7.61
C SER A 410 2.91 11.87 6.31
N LEU A 411 3.84 10.94 6.09
CA LEU A 411 4.62 10.83 4.85
C LEU A 411 3.88 9.89 3.90
N ASN A 412 3.39 10.41 2.77
CA ASN A 412 2.62 9.66 1.78
C ASN A 412 3.54 9.10 0.68
N PHE A 413 3.49 7.79 0.48
CA PHE A 413 4.12 7.11 -0.63
C PHE A 413 3.08 6.75 -1.68
N LEU A 414 3.21 7.35 -2.87
CA LEU A 414 2.48 6.95 -4.06
C LEU A 414 3.11 5.70 -4.69
N VAL A 415 2.36 4.62 -4.71
CA VAL A 415 2.74 3.36 -5.34
C VAL A 415 1.81 3.16 -6.54
N HIS A 416 2.30 3.49 -7.74
CA HIS A 416 1.60 3.17 -8.98
C HIS A 416 1.97 1.74 -9.43
N PRO A 417 1.04 0.77 -9.39
CA PRO A 417 1.22 -0.46 -10.12
C PRO A 417 1.20 -0.13 -11.63
N HIS A 418 2.34 -0.22 -12.32
CA HIS A 418 2.42 -0.04 -13.77
C HIS A 418 2.41 -1.39 -14.51
N PHE A 419 1.66 -1.38 -15.61
CA PHE A 419 1.15 -2.54 -16.32
C PHE A 419 1.71 -2.59 -17.73
N SER A 420 2.42 -3.67 -18.06
CA SER A 420 2.59 -4.10 -19.44
C SER A 420 2.48 -5.63 -19.48
N PRO A 421 1.91 -6.22 -20.54
CA PRO A 421 2.11 -7.64 -20.78
C PRO A 421 3.64 -7.89 -20.83
N PRO A 422 4.13 -9.05 -20.35
CA PRO A 422 5.54 -9.38 -20.52
C PRO A 422 5.86 -9.23 -22.00
N LEU A 423 6.76 -8.31 -22.34
CA LEU A 423 7.39 -8.30 -23.64
C LEU A 423 8.03 -9.67 -23.76
N ARG A 424 7.42 -10.52 -24.60
CA ARG A 424 8.07 -11.74 -25.05
C ARG A 424 9.40 -11.30 -25.63
N VAL A 425 10.49 -11.62 -24.93
CA VAL A 425 11.77 -11.78 -25.59
C VAL A 425 11.55 -12.96 -26.53
N LEU A 426 11.36 -12.65 -27.81
CA LEU A 426 11.47 -13.63 -28.88
C LEU A 426 12.88 -14.22 -28.73
N ALA A 427 12.93 -15.51 -28.47
CA ALA A 427 14.14 -16.31 -28.63
C ALA A 427 14.55 -16.35 -30.10
#